data_AF-A0A7C1LRB4-F1
#
_entry.id   AF-A0A7C1LRB4-F1
#
_cell.length_a   1.000
_cell.length_b   1.000
_cell.length_c   1.000
_cell.angle_alpha   90.00
_cell.angle_beta   90.00
_cell.angle_gamma   90.00
#
_symmetry.space_group_name_H-M   'P 1'
#
loop_
_entity.id
_entity.type
_entity.pdbx_description
1 polymer ?
#
loop_
_entity_poly.entity_id
_entity_poly.type
_entity_poly.pdbx_seq_one_letter_code
_entity_poly.pdbx_strand_id
1 'polypeptide(L)' 'MIGIINASPLIYLGKISALQLLPKLFTECYTTLIVKREVLRSENSMNTPEFSVLEESFSNWLSLKESTN' A
#
# COMPACT_ATOMS: atom_id res chain seq x y z
N MET A 1 17.13 3.96 -1.42
CA MET A 1 16.77 2.94 -0.39
C MET A 1 15.48 2.28 -0.82
N ILE A 2 15.38 0.94 -0.75
CA ILE A 2 14.19 0.19 -1.16
C ILE A 2 13.34 -0.13 0.07
N GLY A 3 12.03 0.11 0.01
CA GLY A 3 11.07 -0.25 1.05
C GLY A 3 10.18 -1.42 0.63
N ILE A 4 10.11 -2.46 1.46
CA ILE A 4 9.16 -3.58 1.29
C ILE A 4 8.03 -3.38 2.30
N ILE A 5 6.81 -3.20 1.82
CA ILE A 5 5.69 -2.69 2.62
C ILE A 5 4.60 -3.74 2.76
N ASN A 6 4.27 -4.08 3.99
CA ASN A 6 3.16 -4.99 4.33
C ASN A 6 1.81 -4.25 4.38
N ALA A 7 0.72 -4.99 4.57
CA ALA A 7 -0.63 -4.42 4.64
C ALA A 7 -0.81 -3.46 5.82
N SER A 8 -0.33 -3.83 7.02
CA SER A 8 -0.57 -3.05 8.23
C SER A 8 -0.02 -1.62 8.16
N PRO A 9 1.24 -1.39 7.70
CA PRO A 9 1.74 -0.04 7.47
C PRO A 9 0.92 0.78 6.46
N LEU A 10 0.47 0.17 5.37
CA LEU A 10 -0.38 0.85 4.38
C LEU A 10 -1.69 1.30 5.01
N ILE A 11 -2.40 0.38 5.66
CA ILE A 11 -3.70 0.66 6.30
C ILE A 11 -3.54 1.72 7.40
N TYR A 12 -2.54 1.57 8.28
CA TYR A 12 -2.31 2.50 9.37
C TYR A 12 -2.00 3.92 8.85
N LEU A 13 -1.07 4.04 7.91
CA LEU A 13 -0.69 5.35 7.35
C LEU A 13 -1.81 5.95 6.50
N GLY A 14 -2.62 5.13 5.83
CA GLY A 14 -3.83 5.57 5.13
C GLY A 14 -4.81 6.24 6.09
N LYS A 15 -5.10 5.60 7.23
CA LYS A 15 -6.02 6.12 8.26
C LYS A 15 -5.60 7.45 8.87
N ILE A 16 -4.31 7.72 8.95
CA ILE A 16 -3.77 8.98 9.48
C ILE A 16 -3.32 9.95 8.39
N SER A 17 -3.70 9.71 7.12
CA SER A 17 -3.35 10.55 5.98
C SER A 17 -1.84 10.83 5.83
N ALA A 18 -1.02 9.83 6.15
CA ALA A 18 0.45 9.90 6.13
C ALA A 18 1.09 8.96 5.09
N LEU A 19 0.29 8.36 4.20
CA LEU A 19 0.74 7.37 3.22
C LEU A 19 1.82 7.94 2.28
N GLN A 20 1.76 9.22 1.95
CA GLN A 20 2.75 9.94 1.15
C GLN A 20 4.16 10.04 1.78
N LEU A 21 4.33 9.64 3.04
CA LEU A 21 5.67 9.57 3.64
C LEU A 21 6.49 8.42 3.08
N LEU A 22 5.85 7.31 2.68
CA LEU A 22 6.54 6.14 2.14
C LEU A 22 7.37 6.46 0.88
N PRO A 23 6.81 7.05 -0.19
CA PRO A 23 7.60 7.42 -1.38
C PRO A 23 8.59 8.58 -1.13
N LYS A 24 8.55 9.25 0.02
CA LYS A 24 9.56 10.26 0.42
C LYS A 24 10.73 9.63 1.18
N LEU A 25 10.49 8.54 1.90
CA LEU A 25 11.49 7.81 2.67
C LEU A 25 12.25 6.78 1.82
N PHE A 26 11.57 6.18 0.85
CA PHE A 26 12.12 5.15 -0.02
C PHE A 26 12.14 5.61 -1.47
N THR A 27 13.21 5.27 -2.17
CA THR A 27 13.38 5.52 -3.60
C THR A 27 12.46 4.61 -4.42
N GLU A 28 12.25 3.39 -3.93
CA GLU A 28 11.37 2.38 -4.54
C GLU A 28 10.56 1.71 -3.43
N CYS A 29 9.27 1.54 -3.67
CA CYS A 29 8.35 0.89 -2.74
C CYS A 29 7.78 -0.36 -3.40
N TYR A 30 7.96 -1.50 -2.74
CA TYR A 30 7.48 -2.79 -3.21
C TYR A 30 6.53 -3.43 -2.23
N THR A 31 5.62 -4.22 -2.76
CA THR A 31 4.75 -5.11 -1.99
C THR A 31 4.36 -6.31 -2.83
N THR A 32 3.53 -7.20 -2.28
CA THR A 32 3.10 -8.44 -2.94
C THR A 32 1.63 -8.37 -3.34
N LEU A 33 1.23 -9.26 -4.27
CA LEU A 33 -0.16 -9.41 -4.66
C LEU A 33 -1.07 -9.82 -3.48
N ILE A 34 -0.53 -10.57 -2.52
CA ILE A 34 -1.24 -10.97 -1.29
C ILE A 34 -1.58 -9.71 -0.47
N VAL A 35 -0.61 -8.81 -0.27
CA VAL A 35 -0.83 -7.55 0.46
C VAL A 35 -1.83 -6.67 -0.26
N LYS A 36 -1.74 -6.52 -1.60
CA LYS A 36 -2.74 -5.75 -2.38
C LYS A 36 -4.15 -6.28 -2.15
N ARG A 37 -4.32 -7.60 -2.18
CA ARG A 37 -5.61 -8.23 -1.91
C ARG A 37 -6.07 -7.96 -0.48
N GLU A 38 -5.20 -8.09 0.52
CA GLU A 38 -5.55 -7.82 1.92
C GLU A 38 -6.02 -6.38 2.15
N VAL A 39 -5.30 -5.41 1.58
CA VAL A 39 -5.62 -3.98 1.71
C VAL A 39 -6.94 -3.62 1.01
N LEU A 40 -7.20 -4.18 -0.18
CA LEU A 40 -8.34 -3.80 -1.03
C LEU A 40 -9.58 -4.70 -0.92
N ARG A 41 -9.51 -5.90 -0.31
CA ARG A 41 -10.62 -6.88 -0.33
C ARG A 41 -11.69 -6.73 0.73
N SER A 42 -11.48 -6.01 1.82
CA SER A 42 -12.53 -6.01 2.85
C SER A 42 -13.75 -5.22 2.32
N GLU A 43 -14.96 -5.77 2.43
CA GLU A 43 -16.20 -5.02 2.10
C GLU A 43 -16.29 -3.71 2.89
N ASN A 44 -15.61 -3.67 4.05
CA ASN A 44 -15.39 -2.48 4.85
C ASN A 44 -14.37 -1.52 4.22
N SER A 45 -13.36 -2.00 3.49
CA SER A 45 -12.32 -1.20 2.84
C SER A 45 -12.93 -0.24 1.84
N MET A 46 -13.89 -0.65 0.99
CA MET A 46 -14.51 0.28 0.01
C MET A 46 -15.25 1.46 0.65
N ASN A 47 -15.67 1.32 1.90
CA ASN A 47 -16.40 2.35 2.65
C ASN A 47 -15.48 3.15 3.60
N THR A 48 -14.18 2.86 3.65
CA THR A 48 -13.26 3.63 4.50
C THR A 48 -12.69 4.85 3.77
N PRO A 49 -12.50 5.99 4.47
CA PRO A 49 -11.95 7.20 3.86
C PRO A 49 -10.57 7.00 3.21
N GLU A 50 -9.77 6.06 3.74
CA GLU A 50 -8.45 5.76 3.21
C GLU A 50 -8.46 4.88 1.94
N PHE A 51 -9.61 4.37 1.50
CA PHE A 51 -9.67 3.43 0.37
C PHE A 51 -9.09 4.01 -0.91
N SER A 52 -9.55 5.19 -1.32
CA SER A 52 -9.15 5.78 -2.60
C SER A 52 -7.65 6.05 -2.65
N VAL A 53 -7.05 6.51 -1.55
CA VAL A 53 -5.61 6.77 -1.49
C VAL A 53 -4.79 5.47 -1.44
N LEU A 54 -5.32 4.42 -0.79
CA LEU A 54 -4.71 3.10 -0.80
C LEU A 54 -4.75 2.49 -2.20
N GLU A 55 -5.89 2.57 -2.89
CA GLU A 55 -6.04 2.09 -4.25
C GLU A 55 -5.11 2.84 -5.23
N GLU A 56 -5.08 4.18 -5.15
CA GLU A 56 -4.21 5.02 -5.97
C GLU A 56 -2.73 4.66 -5.77
N SER A 57 -2.32 4.32 -4.54
CA SER A 57 -0.92 3.97 -4.25
C SER A 57 -0.42 2.80 -5.11
N PHE A 58 -1.26 1.77 -5.35
CA PHE A 58 -0.93 0.60 -6.17
C PHE A 58 -0.89 0.90 -7.67
N SER A 59 -1.39 2.05 -8.10
CA SER A 59 -1.39 2.51 -9.50
C SER A 59 -0.32 3.57 -9.78
N ASN A 60 0.29 4.12 -8.73
CA ASN A 60 1.21 5.24 -8.83
C ASN A 60 2.64 4.85 -8.41
N TRP A 61 2.90 4.70 -7.11
CA TRP A 61 4.27 4.58 -6.58
C TRP A 61 4.57 3.23 -5.92
N LEU A 62 3.55 2.45 -5.55
CA LEU A 62 3.72 1.15 -4.89
C LEU A 62 3.67 0.02 -5.92
N SER A 63 4.81 -0.58 -6.18
CA SER A 63 4.96 -1.61 -7.21
C SER A 63 4.75 -3.02 -6.64
N LEU A 64 4.18 -3.91 -7.44
CA LEU A 64 4.08 -5.33 -7.11
C LEU A 64 5.36 -6.06 -7.52
N LYS A 65 5.92 -6.85 -6.60
CA LYS A 65 6.97 -7.82 -6.88
C LYS A 65 6.49 -9.20 -6.43
N GLU A 66 6.60 -10.18 -7.32
CA GLU A 66 6.39 -11.57 -6.95
C GLU A 66 7.71 -12.19 -6.50
N SER A 67 7.63 -13.15 -5.59
CA SER A 67 8.79 -13.97 -5.23
C SER A 67 9.09 -14.89 -6.41
N THR A 68 10.23 -14.69 -7.06
CA THR A 68 10.80 -15.69 -7.96
C THR A 68 11.46 -16.77 -7.10
N ASN A 69 10.71 -17.82 -6.78
CA ASN A 69 11.30 -19.09 -6.34
C ASN A 69 11.77 -19.87 -7.56
#